data_AF-T1E866-F1
#
_entry.id   AF-T1E866-F1
#
_cell.length_a   1.000
_cell.length_b   1.000
_cell.length_c   1.000
_cell.angle_alpha   90.00
_cell.angle_beta   90.00
_cell.angle_gamma   90.00
#
_symmetry.space_group_name_H-M   'P 1'
#
loop_
_entity.id
_entity.type
_entity.pdbx_description
1 polymer ?
#
loop_
_entity_poly.entity_id
_entity_poly.type
_entity_poly.pdbx_seq_one_letter_code
_entity_poly.pdbx_strand_id
1 'polypeptide(L)'
;MTWPQKLLWHGSSALGERAIETYCDAWHSASSDKIGLASSLLGNKLLDQERYSCDNRFIVLCVEAVPQDRRRKRRDTRSQHEFANEEEYSQYLQSIDAL
;
A
#
# COMPACT_ATOMS: atom_id res chain seq x y z
N MET A 1 -11.93 24.24 -0.21
CA MET A 1 -11.80 23.02 -1.03
C MET A 1 -10.38 22.49 -0.86
N THR A 2 -10.18 21.33 -0.20
CA THR A 2 -8.86 20.86 0.28
C THR A 2 -7.91 20.42 -0.85
N TRP A 3 -8.44 19.89 -1.96
CA TRP A 3 -7.66 19.47 -3.13
C TRP A 3 -8.17 20.22 -4.37
N PRO A 4 -7.49 21.30 -4.79
CA PRO A 4 -7.89 22.06 -5.98
C PRO A 4 -7.63 21.27 -7.26
N GLN A 5 -6.49 20.58 -7.35
CA GLN A 5 -6.16 19.68 -8.44
C GLN A 5 -6.75 18.30 -8.18
N LYS A 6 -7.54 17.78 -9.13
CA LYS A 6 -8.18 16.44 -9.05
C LYS A 6 -7.30 15.37 -9.68
N LEU A 7 -6.03 15.38 -9.32
CA LEU A 7 -5.01 14.46 -9.80
C LEU A 7 -4.64 13.47 -8.70
N LEU A 8 -4.33 12.25 -9.10
CA LEU A 8 -3.96 11.12 -8.25
C LEU A 8 -2.56 10.65 -8.63
N TRP A 9 -1.65 10.58 -7.67
CA TRP A 9 -0.38 9.88 -7.85
C TRP A 9 -0.57 8.34 -7.89
N HIS A 10 0.04 7.63 -8.85
CA HIS A 10 0.05 6.15 -8.87
C HIS A 10 1.40 5.51 -9.22
N GLY A 11 2.25 6.13 -10.05
CA GLY A 11 3.62 5.65 -10.31
C GLY A 11 3.70 4.24 -10.93
N SER A 12 2.72 3.87 -11.75
CA SER A 12 2.58 2.52 -12.34
C SER A 12 2.21 2.56 -13.82
N SER A 13 2.47 1.48 -14.55
CA SER A 13 1.94 1.28 -15.90
C SER A 13 0.40 1.16 -15.89
N ALA A 14 -0.20 1.16 -17.08
CA ALA A 14 -1.65 0.96 -17.23
C ALA A 14 -2.13 -0.41 -16.70
N LEU A 15 -1.22 -1.38 -16.56
CA LEU A 15 -1.50 -2.72 -15.99
C LEU A 15 -1.22 -2.79 -14.48
N GLY A 16 -0.81 -1.69 -13.85
CA GLY A 16 -0.51 -1.64 -12.42
C GLY A 16 0.91 -2.10 -12.06
N GLU A 17 1.77 -2.34 -13.04
CA GLU A 17 3.17 -2.68 -12.79
C GLU A 17 3.94 -1.43 -12.38
N ARG A 18 4.97 -1.59 -11.55
CA ARG A 18 5.82 -0.48 -11.09
C ARG A 18 6.51 0.21 -12.28
N ALA A 19 6.31 1.53 -12.42
CA ALA A 19 6.97 2.33 -13.45
C ALA A 19 8.28 2.94 -12.92
N ILE A 20 9.37 2.16 -12.99
CA ILE A 20 10.67 2.47 -12.36
C ILE A 20 11.24 3.84 -12.75
N GLU A 21 10.96 4.31 -13.96
CA GLU A 21 11.47 5.61 -14.45
C GLU A 21 10.60 6.80 -14.03
N THR A 22 9.35 6.56 -13.61
CA THR A 22 8.32 7.59 -13.47
C THR A 22 7.47 7.40 -12.22
N TYR A 23 8.15 7.21 -11.09
CA TYR A 23 7.56 7.02 -9.76
C TYR A 23 8.29 7.81 -8.66
N CYS A 24 8.86 8.97 -9.03
CA CYS A 24 9.53 9.88 -8.10
C CYS A 24 10.64 9.23 -7.26
N ASP A 25 11.53 8.47 -7.90
CA ASP A 25 12.59 7.68 -7.25
C ASP A 25 12.05 6.80 -6.10
N ALA A 26 11.04 6.00 -6.40
CA ALA A 26 10.29 5.21 -5.41
C ALA A 26 9.66 6.08 -4.30
N TRP A 27 9.06 7.21 -4.68
CA TRP A 27 8.41 8.19 -3.80
C TRP A 27 9.35 8.92 -2.82
N HIS A 28 10.66 8.85 -3.02
CA HIS A 28 11.65 9.48 -2.15
C HIS A 28 12.13 10.86 -2.62
N SER A 29 11.65 11.34 -3.77
CA SER A 29 12.00 12.66 -4.28
C SER A 29 10.78 13.56 -4.48
N ALA A 30 10.89 14.80 -4.01
CA ALA A 30 9.98 15.90 -4.32
C ALA A 30 10.65 16.95 -5.21
N SER A 31 11.74 16.57 -5.89
CA SER A 31 12.49 17.49 -6.75
C SER A 31 11.78 17.72 -8.08
N SER A 32 11.91 18.94 -8.62
CA SER A 32 11.22 19.32 -9.86
C SER A 32 11.82 18.71 -11.13
N ASP A 33 13.01 18.12 -11.02
CA ASP A 33 13.70 17.40 -12.11
C ASP A 33 13.28 15.92 -12.17
N LYS A 34 12.56 15.42 -11.18
CA LYS A 34 12.01 14.06 -11.14
C LYS A 34 10.57 14.05 -11.61
N ILE A 35 10.20 12.94 -12.24
CA ILE A 35 8.88 12.74 -12.83
C ILE A 35 8.16 11.56 -12.15
N GLY A 36 6.86 11.74 -11.93
CA GLY A 36 5.93 10.71 -11.51
C GLY A 36 4.77 10.57 -12.50
N LEU A 37 4.10 9.42 -12.47
CA LEU A 37 2.82 9.23 -13.15
C LEU A 37 1.65 9.53 -12.23
N ALA A 38 0.74 10.38 -12.73
CA ALA A 38 -0.52 10.70 -12.10
C ALA A 38 -1.68 10.55 -13.09
N SER A 39 -2.91 10.51 -12.55
CA SER A 39 -4.14 10.39 -13.33
C SER A 39 -5.17 11.41 -12.90
N SER A 40 -5.84 12.05 -13.85
CA SER A 40 -6.99 12.91 -13.58
C SER A 40 -8.24 12.11 -13.20
N LEU A 41 -8.80 12.41 -12.02
CA LEU A 41 -10.08 11.84 -11.58
C LEU A 41 -11.27 12.31 -12.42
N LEU A 42 -11.11 13.40 -13.19
CA LEU A 42 -12.16 13.89 -14.10
C LEU A 42 -12.30 12.99 -15.34
N GLY A 43 -11.26 12.22 -15.67
CA GLY A 43 -11.26 11.28 -16.81
C GLY A 43 -11.87 9.92 -16.50
N ASN A 44 -12.37 9.68 -15.27
CA ASN A 44 -12.89 8.38 -14.81
C ASN A 44 -11.90 7.21 -14.97
N LYS A 45 -10.60 7.50 -14.86
CA LYS A 45 -9.52 6.52 -14.86
C LYS A 45 -8.59 6.77 -13.70
N LEU A 46 -7.98 5.70 -13.18
CA LEU A 46 -7.03 5.77 -12.07
C LEU A 46 -5.57 5.68 -12.51
N LEU A 47 -5.31 5.10 -13.69
CA LEU A 47 -3.97 4.80 -14.19
C LEU A 47 -3.71 5.42 -15.57
N ASP A 48 -4.29 6.59 -15.87
CA ASP A 48 -3.86 7.34 -17.06
C ASP A 48 -2.37 7.70 -16.93
N GLN A 49 -1.64 7.67 -18.04
CA GLN A 49 -0.18 7.73 -18.03
C GLN A 49 0.33 9.18 -18.16
N GLU A 50 -0.24 10.10 -17.39
CA GLU A 50 0.12 11.51 -17.42
C GLU A 50 1.37 11.77 -16.55
N ARG A 51 2.34 12.51 -17.09
CA ARG A 51 3.64 12.78 -16.43
C ARG A 51 3.61 14.14 -15.73
N TYR A 52 3.98 14.15 -14.46
CA TYR A 52 4.07 15.37 -13.66
C TYR A 52 5.36 15.42 -12.86
N SER A 53 5.81 16.63 -12.57
CA SER A 53 6.95 16.89 -11.70
C SER A 53 6.64 16.49 -10.25
N CYS A 54 7.60 15.87 -9.56
CA CYS A 54 7.39 15.29 -8.23
C CYS A 54 7.21 16.31 -7.09
N ASP A 55 7.43 17.60 -7.36
CA ASP A 55 7.13 18.71 -6.43
C ASP A 55 5.63 19.03 -6.34
N ASN A 56 4.80 18.42 -7.20
CA ASN A 56 3.35 18.59 -7.18
C ASN A 56 2.68 17.87 -6.02
N ARG A 57 1.66 18.50 -5.44
CA ARG A 57 0.85 17.97 -4.34
C ARG A 57 -0.48 17.44 -4.85
N PHE A 58 -0.54 16.14 -5.11
CA PHE A 58 -1.74 15.44 -5.58
C PHE A 58 -2.30 14.48 -4.53
N ILE A 59 -3.46 13.92 -4.84
CA ILE A 59 -4.14 12.93 -4.00
C ILE A 59 -3.34 11.63 -4.01
N VAL A 60 -3.29 10.94 -2.87
CA VAL A 60 -2.80 9.56 -2.73
C VAL A 60 -3.95 8.70 -2.23
N LEU A 61 -4.20 7.58 -2.90
CA LEU A 61 -5.22 6.62 -2.47
C LEU A 61 -4.61 5.55 -1.58
N CYS A 62 -5.40 5.08 -0.63
CA CYS A 62 -5.11 3.88 0.15
C CYS A 62 -6.08 2.78 -0.26
N VAL A 63 -5.58 1.56 -0.45
CA VAL A 63 -6.39 0.40 -0.82
C VAL A 63 -6.34 -0.65 0.29
N GLU A 64 -7.45 -1.32 0.54
CA GLU A 64 -7.48 -2.48 1.43
C GLU A 64 -6.84 -3.69 0.73
N ALA A 65 -5.66 -4.10 1.17
CA ALA A 65 -4.94 -5.22 0.55
C ALA A 65 -5.44 -6.61 1.01
N VAL A 66 -6.07 -6.71 2.18
CA VAL A 66 -6.54 -7.98 2.76
C VAL A 66 -7.86 -7.74 3.50
N PRO A 67 -8.91 -8.56 3.27
CA PRO A 67 -10.20 -8.42 3.94
C PRO A 67 -10.08 -8.39 5.47
N GLN A 68 -10.84 -7.49 6.11
CA GLN A 68 -10.84 -7.33 7.57
C GLN A 68 -11.18 -8.61 8.35
N ASP A 69 -12.02 -9.50 7.83
CA ASP A 69 -12.40 -10.75 8.51
C ASP A 69 -11.20 -11.68 8.77
N ARG A 70 -10.23 -11.70 7.84
CA ARG A 70 -8.99 -12.44 8.03
C ARG A 70 -8.11 -11.85 9.13
N ARG A 71 -8.16 -10.52 9.34
CA ARG A 71 -7.43 -9.85 10.43
C ARG A 71 -8.04 -10.15 11.80
N ARG A 72 -9.38 -10.17 11.90
CA ARG A 72 -10.09 -10.53 13.15
C ARG A 72 -9.80 -11.97 13.55
N LYS A 73 -9.94 -12.93 12.63
CA LYS A 73 -9.65 -14.35 12.91
C LYS A 73 -8.21 -14.58 13.40
N ARG A 74 -7.23 -13.93 12.76
CA ARG A 74 -5.81 -14.05 13.15
C ARG A 74 -5.50 -13.42 14.51
N ARG A 75 -6.24 -12.37 14.89
CA ARG A 75 -6.13 -11.75 16.22
C ARG A 75 -6.77 -12.63 17.28
N ASP A 76 -7.94 -13.20 16.98
CA ASP A 76 -8.71 -14.07 17.87
C ASP A 76 -7.95 -15.37 18.19
N THR A 77 -7.35 -16.02 17.19
CA THR A 77 -6.50 -17.20 17.41
C THR A 77 -5.25 -16.91 18.25
N ARG A 78 -4.72 -15.68 18.18
CA ARG A 78 -3.52 -15.28 18.94
C ARG A 78 -3.85 -14.79 20.35
N SER A 79 -5.10 -14.39 20.63
CA SER A 79 -5.55 -13.97 21.96
C SER A 79 -6.12 -15.12 22.80
N GLN A 80 -6.32 -16.32 22.24
CA GLN A 80 -6.96 -17.43 22.96
C GLN A 80 -6.00 -18.30 23.78
N HIS A 81 -4.67 -18.20 23.59
CA HIS A 81 -3.71 -18.95 24.37
C HIS A 81 -2.92 -18.03 25.31
N GLU A 82 -3.33 -18.01 26.58
CA GLU A 82 -2.47 -17.61 27.69
C GLU A 82 -1.64 -18.83 28.09
N PHE A 83 -0.31 -18.73 27.94
CA PHE A 83 0.61 -19.77 28.38
C PHE A 83 1.06 -19.47 29.80
N ALA A 84 0.91 -20.42 30.71
CA ALA A 84 1.31 -20.24 32.10
C ALA A 84 2.84 -20.34 32.28
N ASN A 85 3.54 -20.95 31.34
CA ASN A 85 4.99 -21.13 31.36
C ASN A 85 5.59 -21.31 29.95
N GLU A 86 6.93 -21.32 29.89
CA GLU A 86 7.72 -21.42 28.66
C GLU A 86 7.63 -22.80 27.98
N GLU A 87 7.44 -23.88 28.75
CA GLU A 87 7.27 -25.23 28.19
C GLU A 87 5.98 -25.33 27.38
N GLU A 88 4.89 -24.78 27.90
CA GLU A 88 3.59 -24.74 27.24
C GLU A 88 3.63 -23.92 25.94
N TYR A 89 4.32 -22.78 25.95
CA TYR A 89 4.54 -21.97 24.74
C TYR A 89 5.39 -22.72 23.70
N SER A 90 6.43 -23.42 24.14
CA SER A 90 7.34 -24.17 23.26
C SER A 90 6.64 -25.36 22.59
N GLN A 91 5.77 -26.07 23.32
CA GLN A 91 4.96 -27.16 22.78
C GLN A 91 3.96 -26.66 21.72
N TYR A 92 3.35 -25.49 21.96
CA TYR A 92 2.46 -24.86 20.98
C TYR A 92 3.19 -24.49 19.68
N LEU A 93 4.37 -23.88 19.77
CA LEU A 93 5.18 -23.56 18.58
C LEU A 93 5.52 -24.81 17.75
N GLN A 94 5.91 -25.90 18.42
CA GLN A 94 6.17 -27.18 17.75
C GLN A 94 4.93 -27.75 17.04
N SER A 95 3.73 -27.54 17.60
CA SER A 95 2.48 -28.00 17.00
C SER A 95 2.07 -27.21 15.74
N ILE A 96 2.49 -25.94 15.64
CA ILE A 96 2.25 -25.11 14.46
C ILE A 96 3.20 -25.49 13.32
N ASP A 97 4.48 -25.73 13.63
CA ASP A 97 5.52 -26.03 12.64
C ASP A 97 5.42 -27.46 12.05
N ALA A 98 4.55 -28.31 12.62
CA ALA A 98 4.30 -29.68 12.15
C ALA A 98 3.17 -29.80 11.11
N LEU A 99 2.58 -28.68 10.67
CA LEU A 99 1.58 -28.57 9.59
C LEU A 99 2.22 -28.07 8.28
#